data_AF-A0A813NLY7-F1
#
_entry.id   AF-A0A813NLY7-F1
#
_cell.length_a   1.000
_cell.length_b   1.000
_cell.length_c   1.000
_cell.angle_alpha   90.00
_cell.angle_beta   90.00
_cell.angle_gamma   90.00
#
_symmetry.space_group_name_H-M   'P 1'
#
loop_
_entity.id
_entity.type
_entity.pdbx_description
1 polymer ?
#
loop_
_entity_poly.entity_id
_entity_poly.type
_entity_poly.pdbx_seq_one_letter_code
_entity_poly.pdbx_strand_id
1 'polypeptide(L)'
;MAWACIMPEELKVVPRGLVCLANLDTRHQSVHRSIWELLEKERSNAPLCYRLVDIDEQYPHSKAKRATYEWYVPKGILKTNWMHKHLHLIPSLVVIFFELDWNDPLFKEKQNELKDKIDMVRTNLDGRGATISVVLLQNKNSFPTVDDVYSSERDQMANTLCTYFDIPKRSLCVLPVLPQPDNLSAWIDRLEQTFIESSQNYYMNEIRRVKKHKETLNNITHQLLHIRHQFKVGFFSELKQDIPSALKAYKNAYSYLTENARIHDTNILEMKMVAGFLTYKICRISFELSQPVEAINHFRRHADIFKSKVGPVDLAFEHKAWLSKQFQIFGDLFALCPQAIQTQHPGFYYQESAYQSMARKQIAQTTCRRVEQTDFDPSEFLKPTEFYGQRPWRQHHQKIVTLL
;
A
#
# COMPACT_ATOMS: atom_id res chain seq x y z
N MET A 1 2.05 24.17 11.99
CA MET A 1 2.28 23.20 10.89
C MET A 1 1.31 23.51 9.77
N ALA A 2 1.73 23.49 8.50
CA ALA A 2 0.79 23.71 7.39
C ALA A 2 0.27 22.34 6.91
N TRP A 3 -1.03 22.09 7.09
CA TRP A 3 -1.78 20.94 6.57
C TRP A 3 -1.50 20.69 5.09
N ALA A 4 -1.19 21.77 4.36
CA ALA A 4 -0.84 21.80 2.96
C ALA A 4 0.57 21.26 2.63
N CYS A 5 1.34 20.76 3.60
CA CYS A 5 2.69 20.23 3.39
C CYS A 5 2.88 18.79 3.87
N ILE A 6 1.80 18.14 4.34
CA ILE A 6 1.87 16.80 4.92
C ILE A 6 2.16 15.78 3.82
N MET A 7 3.24 15.02 3.99
CA MET A 7 3.57 13.90 3.13
C MET A 7 3.54 12.63 3.98
N PRO A 8 2.56 11.73 3.81
CA PRO A 8 2.45 10.51 4.61
C PRO A 8 3.68 9.63 4.44
N GLU A 9 4.19 9.05 5.52
CA GLU A 9 5.34 8.14 5.45
C GLU A 9 5.01 6.91 4.60
N GLU A 10 3.76 6.44 4.66
CA GLU A 10 3.22 5.35 3.85
C GLU A 10 3.31 5.61 2.34
N LEU A 11 3.33 6.88 1.95
CA LEU A 11 3.46 7.25 0.54
C LEU A 11 4.92 7.21 0.07
N LYS A 12 5.87 7.49 0.99
CA LYS A 12 7.30 7.55 0.69
C LYS A 12 7.97 6.18 0.62
N VAL A 13 7.44 5.19 1.32
CA VAL A 13 7.96 3.81 1.25
C VAL A 13 7.74 3.18 -0.13
N VAL A 14 8.56 2.17 -0.45
CA VAL A 14 8.31 1.25 -1.56
C VAL A 14 7.28 0.23 -1.08
N PRO A 15 6.05 0.22 -1.62
CA PRO A 15 5.01 -0.71 -1.15
C PRO A 15 5.43 -2.17 -1.43
N ARG A 16 5.37 -3.01 -0.40
CA ARG A 16 5.66 -4.46 -0.48
C ARG A 16 4.48 -5.26 0.04
N GLY A 17 4.26 -6.44 -0.52
CA GLY A 17 3.18 -7.31 -0.08
C GLY A 17 3.42 -7.81 1.35
N LEU A 18 2.47 -7.55 2.26
CA LEU A 18 2.54 -8.04 3.63
C LEU A 18 2.16 -9.53 3.70
N VAL A 19 3.06 -10.36 4.23
CA VAL A 19 2.84 -11.77 4.52
C VAL A 19 2.94 -11.99 6.02
N CYS A 20 1.90 -12.55 6.61
CA CYS A 20 1.87 -12.90 8.02
C CYS A 20 2.29 -14.37 8.19
N LEU A 21 3.24 -14.63 9.08
CA LEU A 21 3.70 -15.97 9.42
C LEU A 21 3.14 -16.32 10.81
N ALA A 22 2.41 -17.41 10.91
CA ALA A 22 1.75 -17.86 12.13
C ALA A 22 2.31 -19.21 12.59
N ASN A 23 2.21 -19.47 13.90
CA ASN A 23 2.59 -20.74 14.54
C ASN A 23 4.08 -21.10 14.41
N LEU A 24 4.96 -20.09 14.38
CA LEU A 24 6.42 -20.23 14.51
C LEU A 24 6.88 -19.85 15.92
N ASP A 25 7.38 -20.82 16.70
CA ASP A 25 8.01 -20.55 18.00
C ASP A 25 9.49 -20.20 17.87
N THR A 26 9.78 -18.90 17.68
CA THR A 26 11.17 -18.40 17.58
C THR A 26 11.92 -18.37 18.93
N ARG A 27 11.24 -18.60 20.05
CA ARG A 27 11.83 -18.54 21.40
C ARG A 27 12.43 -19.88 21.79
N HIS A 28 11.69 -20.97 21.60
CA HIS A 28 12.09 -22.29 22.06
C HIS A 28 12.65 -23.19 20.95
N GLN A 29 12.35 -22.92 19.68
CA GLN A 29 12.79 -23.78 18.56
C GLN A 29 13.80 -23.07 17.65
N SER A 30 15.01 -23.62 17.58
CA SER A 30 16.12 -23.07 16.78
C SER A 30 15.82 -23.07 15.28
N VAL A 31 15.17 -24.12 14.77
CA VAL A 31 14.77 -24.23 13.36
C VAL A 31 13.78 -23.11 13.00
N HIS A 32 12.77 -22.87 13.83
CA HIS A 32 11.79 -21.81 13.59
C HIS A 32 12.45 -20.43 13.58
N ARG A 33 13.41 -20.22 14.49
CA ARG A 33 14.24 -19.01 14.48
C ARG A 33 15.03 -18.88 13.19
N SER A 34 15.68 -19.94 12.71
CA SER A 34 16.43 -19.90 11.44
C SER A 34 15.52 -19.65 10.22
N ILE A 35 14.32 -20.24 10.19
CA ILE A 35 13.32 -19.97 9.15
C ILE A 35 12.92 -18.49 9.16
N TRP A 36 12.62 -17.96 10.35
CA TRP A 36 12.29 -16.55 10.51
C TRP A 36 13.43 -15.64 10.08
N GLU A 37 14.65 -15.88 10.53
CA GLU A 37 15.83 -15.06 10.16
C GLU A 37 16.12 -15.08 8.66
N LEU A 38 15.89 -16.22 7.98
CA LEU A 38 16.08 -16.33 6.54
C LEU A 38 14.99 -15.58 5.74
N LEU A 39 13.75 -15.58 6.22
CA LEU A 39 12.64 -14.83 5.60
C LEU A 39 12.68 -13.34 5.93
N GLU A 40 13.00 -12.99 7.18
CA GLU A 40 13.04 -11.60 7.66
C GLU A 40 14.20 -10.84 7.04
N LYS A 41 15.35 -11.50 6.80
CA LYS A 41 16.58 -10.89 6.25
C LYS A 41 16.18 -9.80 5.27
N GLU A 42 16.36 -8.54 5.69
CA GLU A 42 15.98 -7.36 4.93
C GLU A 42 16.85 -7.29 3.68
N ARG A 43 16.52 -8.11 2.68
CA ARG A 43 17.02 -7.94 1.34
C ARG A 43 16.41 -6.60 0.93
N SER A 44 17.24 -5.57 0.76
CA SER A 44 16.77 -4.21 0.42
C SER A 44 15.88 -4.18 -0.82
N ASN A 45 15.89 -5.24 -1.63
CA ASN A 45 15.08 -5.44 -2.84
C ASN A 45 14.03 -6.57 -2.71
N ALA A 46 13.70 -7.06 -1.51
CA ALA A 46 12.68 -8.10 -1.36
C ALA A 46 11.29 -7.57 -1.78
N PRO A 47 10.52 -8.36 -2.56
CA PRO A 47 9.17 -7.98 -3.00
C PRO A 47 8.11 -8.07 -1.89
N LEU A 48 8.41 -8.77 -0.80
CA LEU A 48 7.51 -9.03 0.32
C LEU A 48 8.05 -8.43 1.62
N CYS A 49 7.15 -8.25 2.57
CA CYS A 49 7.44 -7.89 3.96
C CYS A 49 6.79 -8.96 4.85
N TYR A 50 7.57 -9.55 5.75
CA TYR A 50 7.10 -10.60 6.64
C TYR A 50 6.82 -10.06 8.04
N ARG A 51 5.82 -10.63 8.70
CA ARG A 51 5.52 -10.34 10.11
C ARG A 51 5.10 -11.62 10.83
N LEU A 52 5.72 -11.88 11.99
CA LEU A 52 5.24 -12.90 12.92
C LEU A 52 3.95 -12.44 13.59
N VAL A 53 2.94 -13.30 13.59
CA VAL A 53 1.65 -13.05 14.23
C VAL A 53 1.21 -14.29 15.02
N ASP A 54 0.40 -14.04 16.04
CA ASP A 54 -0.31 -15.12 16.72
C ASP A 54 -1.41 -15.68 15.81
N ILE A 55 -1.81 -16.93 16.07
CA ILE A 55 -2.79 -17.62 15.21
C ILE A 55 -4.19 -17.00 15.30
N ASP A 56 -4.49 -16.32 16.41
CA ASP A 56 -5.76 -15.65 16.72
C ASP A 56 -5.74 -14.14 16.38
N GLU A 57 -4.69 -13.65 15.71
CA GLU A 57 -4.56 -12.25 15.30
C GLU A 57 -5.81 -11.75 14.57
N GLN A 58 -6.30 -10.59 15.00
CA GLN A 58 -7.52 -9.98 14.45
C GLN A 58 -7.18 -8.97 13.36
N TYR A 59 -7.85 -9.11 12.23
CA TYR A 59 -7.68 -8.19 11.11
C TYR A 59 -8.82 -7.17 11.07
N PRO A 60 -8.57 -5.94 10.58
CA PRO A 60 -9.64 -4.95 10.47
C PRO A 60 -10.83 -5.53 9.69
N HIS A 61 -12.07 -5.31 10.11
CA HIS A 61 -13.25 -5.86 9.41
C HIS A 61 -13.47 -5.25 8.03
N SER A 62 -13.92 -6.06 7.07
CA SER A 62 -14.34 -5.56 5.76
C SER A 62 -15.66 -4.80 5.89
N LYS A 63 -15.70 -3.55 5.42
CA LYS A 63 -16.95 -2.78 5.45
C LYS A 63 -17.92 -3.37 4.43
N ALA A 64 -19.19 -3.50 4.81
CA ALA A 64 -20.25 -3.91 3.91
C ALA A 64 -20.22 -3.05 2.63
N LYS A 65 -20.26 -3.73 1.47
CA LYS A 65 -20.26 -3.06 0.17
C LYS A 65 -21.64 -2.46 -0.08
N ARG A 66 -21.67 -1.23 -0.58
CA ARG A 66 -22.93 -0.61 -1.02
C ARG A 66 -23.40 -1.27 -2.30
N ALA A 67 -24.69 -1.62 -2.35
CA ALA A 67 -25.32 -2.22 -3.51
C ALA A 67 -25.41 -1.23 -4.69
N THR A 68 -25.68 0.05 -4.40
CA THR A 68 -25.82 1.10 -5.42
C THR A 68 -25.09 2.39 -5.03
N TYR A 69 -24.64 3.13 -6.05
CA TYR A 69 -23.92 4.40 -5.92
C TYR A 69 -24.65 5.58 -6.56
N GLU A 70 -25.86 5.36 -7.09
CA GLU A 70 -26.61 6.38 -7.85
C GLU A 70 -26.77 7.71 -7.11
N TRP A 71 -26.99 7.66 -5.80
CA TRP A 71 -27.18 8.84 -4.93
C TRP A 71 -25.98 9.12 -4.02
N TYR A 72 -24.82 8.52 -4.28
CA TYR A 72 -23.67 8.64 -3.39
C TYR A 72 -22.78 9.83 -3.73
N VAL A 73 -22.75 10.82 -2.83
CA VAL A 73 -21.79 11.93 -2.91
C VAL A 73 -20.49 11.57 -2.18
N PRO A 74 -19.34 11.50 -2.87
CA PRO A 74 -18.07 11.16 -2.22
C PRO A 74 -17.60 12.28 -1.29
N LYS A 75 -17.33 11.93 -0.02
CA LYS A 75 -16.83 12.87 1.00
C LYS A 75 -15.37 13.32 0.84
N GLY A 76 -14.68 12.94 -0.22
CA GLY A 76 -13.24 13.18 -0.38
C GLY A 76 -12.58 12.21 -1.35
N ILE A 77 -11.25 12.22 -1.49
CA ILE A 77 -10.50 11.38 -2.42
C ILE A 77 -9.75 10.26 -1.69
N LEU A 78 -8.76 10.56 -0.85
CA LEU A 78 -7.94 9.53 -0.22
C LEU A 78 -8.10 9.57 1.30
N LYS A 79 -8.51 8.45 1.89
CA LYS A 79 -8.60 8.32 3.35
C LYS A 79 -7.22 8.21 3.96
N THR A 80 -7.02 8.87 5.09
CA THR A 80 -5.73 8.94 5.79
C THR A 80 -5.21 7.56 6.18
N ASN A 81 -6.08 6.70 6.68
CA ASN A 81 -5.74 5.35 7.12
C ASN A 81 -5.65 4.29 6.00
N TRP A 82 -5.98 4.62 4.73
CA TRP A 82 -6.11 3.58 3.71
C TRP A 82 -4.78 2.94 3.32
N MET A 83 -3.71 3.74 3.15
CA MET A 83 -2.39 3.22 2.80
C MET A 83 -1.81 2.39 3.96
N HIS A 84 -1.82 2.94 5.18
CA HIS A 84 -1.38 2.25 6.40
C HIS A 84 -2.01 0.86 6.54
N LYS A 85 -3.33 0.79 6.32
CA LYS A 85 -4.08 -0.46 6.40
C LYS A 85 -3.59 -1.54 5.43
N HIS A 86 -3.24 -1.17 4.19
CA HIS A 86 -2.78 -2.13 3.18
C HIS A 86 -1.28 -2.39 3.22
N LEU A 87 -0.50 -1.55 3.90
CA LEU A 87 0.93 -1.80 4.14
C LEU A 87 1.19 -2.64 5.40
N HIS A 88 0.37 -2.45 6.44
CA HIS A 88 0.72 -2.91 7.78
C HIS A 88 -0.36 -3.71 8.50
N LEU A 89 -1.61 -3.71 8.05
CA LEU A 89 -2.69 -4.36 8.81
C LEU A 89 -3.38 -5.49 8.06
N ILE A 90 -3.48 -5.43 6.73
CA ILE A 90 -4.11 -6.49 5.93
C ILE A 90 -3.00 -7.27 5.21
N PRO A 91 -2.79 -8.54 5.55
CA PRO A 91 -1.88 -9.39 4.78
C PRO A 91 -2.48 -9.76 3.42
N SER A 92 -1.64 -9.91 2.41
CA SER A 92 -2.02 -10.58 1.17
C SER A 92 -2.08 -12.10 1.35
N LEU A 93 -1.24 -12.64 2.24
CA LEU A 93 -1.11 -14.06 2.54
C LEU A 93 -0.85 -14.27 4.05
N VAL A 94 -1.55 -15.24 4.64
CA VAL A 94 -1.22 -15.80 5.96
C VAL A 94 -0.64 -17.20 5.76
N VAL A 95 0.56 -17.43 6.28
CA VAL A 95 1.28 -18.70 6.21
C VAL A 95 1.29 -19.35 7.58
N ILE A 96 0.70 -20.54 7.70
CA ILE A 96 0.68 -21.32 8.94
C ILE A 96 1.78 -22.38 8.85
N PHE A 97 2.77 -22.29 9.72
CA PHE A 97 3.79 -23.34 9.86
C PHE A 97 3.29 -24.39 10.83
N PHE A 98 3.43 -25.67 10.49
CA PHE A 98 2.93 -26.74 11.36
C PHE A 98 3.80 -28.00 11.24
N GLU A 99 4.13 -28.60 12.38
CA GLU A 99 4.93 -29.83 12.43
C GLU A 99 4.05 -31.06 12.19
N LEU A 100 4.19 -31.66 11.00
CA LEU A 100 3.43 -32.85 10.62
C LEU A 100 4.27 -33.77 9.73
N ASP A 101 4.73 -34.87 10.32
CA ASP A 101 5.35 -35.96 9.58
C ASP A 101 4.27 -36.92 9.05
N TRP A 102 4.45 -37.42 7.81
CA TRP A 102 3.48 -38.36 7.19
C TRP A 102 3.29 -39.67 7.97
N ASN A 103 4.31 -40.07 8.73
CA ASN A 103 4.33 -41.31 9.51
C ASN A 103 4.05 -41.06 11.01
N ASP A 104 3.44 -39.93 11.37
CA ASP A 104 3.13 -39.60 12.76
C ASP A 104 2.01 -40.51 13.31
N PRO A 105 2.20 -41.21 14.45
CA PRO A 105 1.15 -42.03 15.05
C PRO A 105 -0.10 -41.24 15.43
N LEU A 106 0.02 -39.94 15.69
CA LEU A 106 -1.07 -39.02 16.03
C LEU A 106 -1.49 -38.16 14.82
N PHE A 107 -1.22 -38.63 13.59
CA PHE A 107 -1.49 -37.87 12.36
C PHE A 107 -2.90 -37.29 12.29
N LYS A 108 -3.93 -38.07 12.64
CA LYS A 108 -5.33 -37.62 12.61
C LYS A 108 -5.63 -36.52 13.62
N GLU A 109 -5.06 -36.58 14.82
CA GLU A 109 -5.27 -35.57 15.85
C GLU A 109 -4.60 -34.26 15.45
N LYS A 110 -3.34 -34.33 15.00
CA LYS A 110 -2.60 -33.17 14.48
C LYS A 110 -3.24 -32.58 13.22
N GLN A 111 -3.81 -33.42 12.36
CA GLN A 111 -4.58 -32.97 11.20
C GLN A 111 -5.83 -32.18 11.62
N ASN A 112 -6.55 -32.63 12.65
CA ASN A 112 -7.70 -31.89 13.19
C ASN A 112 -7.27 -30.57 13.84
N GLU A 113 -6.18 -30.58 14.61
CA GLU A 113 -5.62 -29.35 15.22
C GLU A 113 -5.27 -28.31 14.14
N LEU A 114 -4.61 -28.74 13.06
CA LEU A 114 -4.28 -27.86 11.94
C LEU A 114 -5.54 -27.34 11.24
N LYS A 115 -6.59 -28.16 11.10
CA LYS A 115 -7.87 -27.72 10.54
C LYS A 115 -8.51 -26.63 11.39
N ASP A 116 -8.54 -26.79 12.70
CA ASP A 116 -9.09 -25.81 13.63
C ASP A 116 -8.33 -24.48 13.55
N LYS A 117 -6.99 -24.53 13.49
CA LYS A 117 -6.13 -23.35 13.29
C LYS A 117 -6.43 -22.65 11.96
N ILE A 118 -6.60 -23.40 10.87
CA ILE A 118 -6.95 -22.84 9.55
C ILE A 118 -8.32 -22.16 9.58
N ASP A 119 -9.32 -22.79 10.20
CA ASP A 119 -10.67 -22.24 10.28
C ASP A 119 -10.74 -20.97 11.14
N MET A 120 -9.96 -20.90 12.21
CA MET A 120 -9.83 -19.70 13.02
C MET A 120 -9.25 -18.54 12.20
N VAL A 121 -8.13 -18.76 11.50
CA VAL A 121 -7.52 -17.74 10.62
C VAL A 121 -8.49 -17.35 9.50
N ARG A 122 -9.20 -18.31 8.91
CA ARG A 122 -10.21 -18.06 7.87
C ARG A 122 -11.34 -17.17 8.37
N THR A 123 -11.81 -17.40 9.60
CA THR A 123 -12.84 -16.58 10.25
C THR A 123 -12.34 -15.15 10.49
N ASN A 124 -11.10 -14.99 10.98
CA ASN A 124 -10.50 -13.67 11.21
C ASN A 124 -10.24 -12.89 9.90
N LEU A 125 -10.05 -13.59 8.78
CA LEU A 125 -9.83 -13.00 7.44
C LEU A 125 -11.12 -12.74 6.65
N ASP A 126 -12.30 -12.98 7.23
CA ASP A 126 -13.55 -12.92 6.49
C ASP A 126 -13.76 -11.56 5.77
N GLY A 127 -14.18 -11.65 4.52
CA GLY A 127 -14.39 -10.49 3.64
C GLY A 127 -13.12 -9.75 3.17
N ARG A 128 -11.91 -10.22 3.49
CA ARG A 128 -10.62 -9.64 3.02
C ARG A 128 -10.08 -10.29 1.75
N GLY A 129 -10.44 -11.54 1.48
CA GLY A 129 -9.95 -12.29 0.33
C GLY A 129 -8.44 -12.57 0.34
N ALA A 130 -7.79 -12.40 1.50
CA ALA A 130 -6.41 -12.82 1.72
C ALA A 130 -6.34 -14.35 1.61
N THR A 131 -5.24 -14.86 1.08
CA THR A 131 -5.05 -16.31 0.92
C THR A 131 -4.45 -16.90 2.19
N ILE A 132 -4.72 -18.18 2.44
CA ILE A 132 -4.09 -18.96 3.51
C ILE A 132 -3.19 -20.00 2.83
N SER A 133 -1.95 -20.11 3.28
CA SER A 133 -1.04 -21.20 2.92
C SER A 133 -0.54 -21.92 4.15
N VAL A 134 -0.22 -23.20 4.00
CA VAL A 134 0.24 -24.10 5.04
C VAL A 134 1.62 -24.60 4.66
N VAL A 135 2.58 -24.47 5.56
CA VAL A 135 3.92 -25.03 5.42
C VAL A 135 4.09 -26.15 6.44
N LEU A 136 4.14 -27.38 5.96
CA LEU A 136 4.38 -28.55 6.79
C LEU A 136 5.89 -28.71 7.03
N LEU A 137 6.27 -28.68 8.30
CA LEU A 137 7.64 -28.92 8.74
C LEU A 137 7.81 -30.43 8.97
N GLN A 138 8.78 -31.03 8.27
CA GLN A 138 9.02 -32.48 8.32
C GLN A 138 10.42 -32.76 8.84
N ASN A 139 10.51 -33.43 9.99
CA ASN A 139 11.77 -33.67 10.71
C ASN A 139 12.48 -34.94 10.23
N LYS A 140 11.74 -35.85 9.56
CA LYS A 140 12.29 -37.08 9.02
C LYS A 140 12.47 -36.95 7.51
N ASN A 141 13.58 -37.51 6.98
CA ASN A 141 13.56 -38.10 5.65
C ASN A 141 12.54 -39.25 5.71
N SER A 142 11.25 -38.94 5.65
CA SER A 142 10.21 -39.96 5.79
C SER A 142 10.24 -40.95 4.63
N PHE A 143 11.09 -40.72 3.61
CA PHE A 143 11.46 -41.73 2.64
C PHE A 143 12.93 -41.56 2.20
N PRO A 144 13.68 -42.67 2.05
CA PRO A 144 14.97 -42.64 1.38
C PRO A 144 14.77 -42.15 -0.06
N THR A 145 15.66 -41.27 -0.49
CA THR A 145 15.83 -40.87 -1.89
C THR A 145 16.04 -42.13 -2.73
N VAL A 146 15.01 -42.60 -3.45
CA VAL A 146 15.00 -43.31 -4.74
C VAL A 146 13.55 -43.79 -5.00
N ASP A 147 13.07 -43.59 -6.25
CA ASP A 147 11.82 -44.04 -6.89
C ASP A 147 10.61 -43.07 -6.97
N ASP A 148 10.17 -42.86 -8.22
CA ASP A 148 8.99 -42.12 -8.69
C ASP A 148 7.64 -42.65 -8.17
N VAL A 149 7.64 -43.76 -7.42
CA VAL A 149 6.41 -44.37 -6.88
C VAL A 149 5.93 -43.65 -5.60
N TYR A 150 6.86 -43.24 -4.72
CA TYR A 150 6.52 -42.52 -3.48
C TYR A 150 6.17 -41.04 -3.70
N SER A 151 6.50 -40.47 -4.86
CA SER A 151 6.05 -39.12 -5.23
C SER A 151 4.52 -39.09 -5.43
N SER A 152 3.96 -40.17 -6.00
CA SER A 152 2.53 -40.30 -6.24
C SER A 152 1.71 -40.42 -4.95
N GLU A 153 2.19 -41.19 -3.96
CA GLU A 153 1.54 -41.32 -2.65
C GLU A 153 1.59 -40.01 -1.86
N ARG A 154 2.73 -39.31 -1.90
CA ARG A 154 2.86 -37.96 -1.31
C ARG A 154 1.90 -36.97 -1.95
N ASP A 155 1.80 -36.99 -3.27
CA ASP A 155 0.86 -36.14 -4.00
C ASP A 155 -0.59 -36.45 -3.66
N GLN A 156 -0.94 -37.73 -3.50
CA GLN A 156 -2.28 -38.14 -3.05
C GLN A 156 -2.57 -37.71 -1.61
N MET A 157 -1.62 -37.87 -0.70
CA MET A 157 -1.75 -37.39 0.69
C MET A 157 -1.89 -35.87 0.76
N ALA A 158 -1.06 -35.14 0.02
CA ALA A 158 -1.15 -33.68 -0.10
C ALA A 158 -2.51 -33.26 -0.66
N ASN A 159 -3.03 -33.93 -1.69
CA ASN A 159 -4.36 -33.67 -2.24
C ASN A 159 -5.47 -33.94 -1.22
N THR A 160 -5.34 -35.02 -0.43
CA THR A 160 -6.30 -35.38 0.63
C THR A 160 -6.33 -34.31 1.72
N LEU A 161 -5.16 -33.86 2.17
CA LEU A 161 -5.05 -32.76 3.12
C LEU A 161 -5.61 -31.45 2.56
N CYS A 162 -5.29 -31.10 1.31
CA CYS A 162 -5.81 -29.89 0.67
C CYS A 162 -7.35 -29.90 0.59
N THR A 163 -7.92 -31.05 0.23
CA THR A 163 -9.38 -31.24 0.17
C THR A 163 -10.00 -31.13 1.57
N TYR A 164 -9.35 -31.71 2.58
CA TYR A 164 -9.82 -31.65 3.96
C TYR A 164 -9.75 -30.23 4.55
N PHE A 165 -8.68 -29.48 4.25
CA PHE A 165 -8.48 -28.10 4.72
C PHE A 165 -9.24 -27.05 3.90
N ASP A 166 -9.78 -27.43 2.73
CA ASP A 166 -10.38 -26.50 1.74
C ASP A 166 -9.38 -25.41 1.30
N ILE A 167 -8.17 -25.85 0.93
CA ILE A 167 -7.10 -24.97 0.40
C ILE A 167 -6.63 -25.48 -0.98
N PRO A 168 -6.22 -24.59 -1.89
CA PRO A 168 -5.71 -25.04 -3.18
C PRO A 168 -4.38 -25.76 -3.02
N LYS A 169 -4.08 -26.73 -3.88
CA LYS A 169 -2.83 -27.52 -3.81
C LYS A 169 -1.56 -26.66 -3.72
N ARG A 170 -1.55 -25.51 -4.42
CA ARG A 170 -0.42 -24.57 -4.43
C ARG A 170 -0.20 -23.84 -3.10
N SER A 171 -1.19 -23.83 -2.22
CA SER A 171 -1.12 -23.25 -0.88
C SER A 171 -0.59 -24.22 0.16
N LEU A 172 -0.37 -25.50 -0.19
CA LEU A 172 0.30 -26.45 0.69
C LEU A 172 1.75 -26.62 0.24
N CYS A 173 2.68 -26.29 1.13
CA CYS A 173 4.11 -26.47 0.92
C CYS A 173 4.69 -27.39 1.98
N VAL A 174 5.75 -28.10 1.62
CA VAL A 174 6.47 -29.00 2.53
C VAL A 174 7.89 -28.49 2.66
N LEU A 175 8.33 -28.26 3.91
CA LEU A 175 9.67 -27.83 4.25
C LEU A 175 10.38 -28.94 5.01
N PRO A 176 11.38 -29.62 4.39
CA PRO A 176 12.17 -30.61 5.10
C PRO A 176 13.12 -29.92 6.08
N VAL A 177 13.00 -30.27 7.36
CA VAL A 177 13.85 -29.81 8.46
C VAL A 177 14.81 -30.95 8.78
N LEU A 178 15.98 -30.95 8.14
CA LEU A 178 17.00 -31.98 8.33
C LEU A 178 18.03 -31.57 9.40
N PRO A 179 18.64 -32.54 10.12
CA PRO A 179 19.68 -32.28 11.12
C PRO A 179 20.94 -31.60 10.57
N GLN A 180 21.21 -31.70 9.26
CA GLN A 180 22.28 -30.96 8.57
C GLN A 180 21.66 -29.88 7.68
N PRO A 181 21.82 -28.58 8.01
CA PRO A 181 21.08 -27.47 7.40
C PRO A 181 21.57 -27.01 6.03
N ASP A 182 22.41 -27.80 5.33
CA ASP A 182 23.18 -27.35 4.16
C ASP A 182 22.32 -26.86 2.97
N ASN A 183 21.00 -27.08 2.98
CA ASN A 183 20.08 -26.63 1.93
C ASN A 183 18.85 -25.84 2.43
N LEU A 184 18.77 -25.43 3.71
CA LEU A 184 17.59 -24.72 4.22
C LEU A 184 17.32 -23.43 3.44
N SER A 185 18.37 -22.67 3.10
CA SER A 185 18.23 -21.43 2.30
C SER A 185 17.55 -21.69 0.96
N ALA A 186 17.92 -22.75 0.24
CA ALA A 186 17.34 -23.06 -1.07
C ALA A 186 15.85 -23.44 -0.98
N TRP A 187 15.44 -24.11 0.10
CA TRP A 187 14.03 -24.40 0.36
C TRP A 187 13.25 -23.14 0.73
N ILE A 188 13.83 -22.25 1.54
CA ILE A 188 13.23 -20.96 1.86
C ILE A 188 13.07 -20.09 0.61
N ASP A 189 14.06 -20.06 -0.28
CA ASP A 189 13.95 -19.31 -1.54
C ASP A 189 12.81 -19.86 -2.43
N ARG A 190 12.58 -21.19 -2.47
CA ARG A 190 11.42 -21.80 -3.17
C ARG A 190 10.08 -21.46 -2.52
N LEU A 191 10.03 -21.47 -1.18
CA LEU A 191 8.84 -21.04 -0.44
C LEU A 191 8.52 -19.57 -0.69
N GLU A 192 9.55 -18.71 -0.66
CA GLU A 192 9.43 -17.28 -0.95
C GLU A 192 8.85 -17.04 -2.36
N GLN A 193 9.27 -17.78 -3.40
CA GLN A 193 8.64 -17.68 -4.72
C GLN A 193 7.14 -18.02 -4.69
N THR A 194 6.77 -19.06 -3.95
CA THR A 194 5.35 -19.45 -3.79
C THR A 194 4.54 -18.36 -3.07
N PHE A 195 5.15 -17.70 -2.08
CA PHE A 195 4.54 -16.59 -1.36
C PHE A 195 4.39 -15.35 -2.26
N ILE A 196 5.39 -15.06 -3.09
CA ILE A 196 5.38 -13.98 -4.07
C ILE A 196 4.21 -14.17 -5.04
N GLU A 197 4.08 -15.35 -5.63
CA GLU A 197 2.99 -15.67 -6.57
C GLU A 197 1.61 -15.52 -5.92
N SER A 198 1.45 -16.04 -4.70
CA SER A 198 0.19 -15.94 -3.94
C SER A 198 -0.17 -14.47 -3.64
N SER A 199 0.82 -13.69 -3.20
CA SER A 199 0.68 -12.26 -2.91
C SER A 199 0.34 -11.47 -4.18
N GLN A 200 0.99 -11.76 -5.32
CA GLN A 200 0.70 -11.12 -6.60
C GLN A 200 -0.73 -11.43 -7.09
N ASN A 201 -1.19 -12.67 -6.93
CA ASN A 201 -2.56 -13.06 -7.28
C ASN A 201 -3.60 -12.34 -6.42
N TYR A 202 -3.34 -12.18 -5.11
CA TYR A 202 -4.17 -11.37 -4.22
C TYR A 202 -4.33 -9.92 -4.75
N TYR A 203 -3.23 -9.23 -5.00
CA TYR A 203 -3.27 -7.84 -5.48
C TYR A 203 -3.86 -7.72 -6.88
N MET A 204 -3.64 -8.69 -7.76
CA MET A 204 -4.31 -8.74 -9.07
C MET A 204 -5.84 -8.79 -8.90
N ASN A 205 -6.36 -9.59 -7.96
CA ASN A 205 -7.79 -9.67 -7.70
C ASN A 205 -8.34 -8.37 -7.08
N GLU A 206 -7.60 -7.72 -6.18
CA GLU A 206 -7.96 -6.40 -5.65
C GLU A 206 -7.99 -5.33 -6.76
N ILE A 207 -7.02 -5.33 -7.67
CA ILE A 207 -7.00 -4.44 -8.84
C ILE A 207 -8.25 -4.66 -9.70
N ARG A 208 -8.61 -5.91 -10.00
CA ARG A 208 -9.83 -6.25 -10.77
C ARG A 208 -11.08 -5.76 -10.08
N ARG A 209 -11.20 -5.97 -8.76
CA ARG A 209 -12.34 -5.50 -7.94
C ARG A 209 -12.48 -3.97 -8.02
N VAL A 210 -11.36 -3.25 -7.87
CA VAL A 210 -11.31 -1.78 -7.96
C VAL A 210 -11.70 -1.29 -9.36
N LYS A 211 -11.20 -1.92 -10.43
CA LYS A 211 -11.54 -1.58 -11.82
C LYS A 211 -13.01 -1.83 -12.13
N LYS A 212 -13.55 -3.00 -11.78
CA LYS A 212 -14.97 -3.33 -11.94
C LYS A 212 -15.87 -2.32 -11.23
N HIS A 213 -15.50 -1.89 -10.02
CA HIS A 213 -16.26 -0.87 -9.34
C HIS A 213 -16.17 0.49 -10.05
N LYS A 214 -15.00 0.89 -10.57
CA LYS A 214 -14.85 2.14 -11.32
C LYS A 214 -15.78 2.20 -12.55
N GLU A 215 -16.00 1.09 -13.23
CA GLU A 215 -16.89 1.02 -14.41
C GLU A 215 -18.36 1.32 -14.07
N THR A 216 -18.78 1.06 -12.83
CA THR A 216 -20.14 1.37 -12.35
C THR A 216 -20.36 2.84 -11.98
N LEU A 217 -19.32 3.68 -12.06
CA LEU A 217 -19.38 5.08 -11.61
C LEU A 217 -19.76 6.03 -12.74
N ASN A 218 -20.67 6.94 -12.43
CA ASN A 218 -20.96 8.11 -13.27
C ASN A 218 -19.79 9.12 -13.31
N ASN A 219 -19.35 9.49 -14.51
CA ASN A 219 -18.20 10.37 -14.76
C ASN A 219 -18.37 11.82 -14.25
N ILE A 220 -19.61 12.29 -14.06
CA ILE A 220 -19.91 13.67 -13.61
C ILE A 220 -20.02 13.71 -12.10
N THR A 221 -20.78 12.80 -11.48
CA THR A 221 -21.06 12.87 -10.04
C THR A 221 -19.95 12.23 -9.20
N HIS A 222 -19.20 11.27 -9.74
CA HIS A 222 -18.24 10.48 -8.98
C HIS A 222 -16.77 10.79 -9.31
N GLN A 223 -16.45 12.00 -9.77
CA GLN A 223 -15.09 12.40 -10.16
C GLN A 223 -14.02 12.07 -9.09
N LEU A 224 -14.30 12.36 -7.82
CA LEU A 224 -13.38 12.06 -6.70
C LEU A 224 -13.13 10.55 -6.55
N LEU A 225 -14.15 9.72 -6.83
CA LEU A 225 -14.00 8.27 -6.83
C LEU A 225 -13.17 7.80 -8.02
N HIS A 226 -13.30 8.38 -9.21
CA HIS A 226 -12.44 8.01 -10.34
C HIS A 226 -10.96 8.21 -10.02
N ILE A 227 -10.60 9.36 -9.43
CA ILE A 227 -9.24 9.65 -8.97
C ILE A 227 -8.81 8.63 -7.91
N ARG A 228 -9.64 8.41 -6.88
CA ARG A 228 -9.38 7.44 -5.81
C ARG A 228 -9.11 6.04 -6.36
N HIS A 229 -9.97 5.54 -7.25
CA HIS A 229 -9.84 4.18 -7.78
C HIS A 229 -8.59 4.05 -8.65
N GLN A 230 -8.25 5.04 -9.47
CA GLN A 230 -6.99 5.00 -10.23
C GLN A 230 -5.77 5.02 -9.31
N PHE A 231 -5.77 5.85 -8.27
CA PHE A 231 -4.71 5.83 -7.25
C PHE A 231 -4.57 4.44 -6.62
N LYS A 232 -5.69 3.82 -6.21
CA LYS A 232 -5.68 2.47 -5.63
C LYS A 232 -5.15 1.41 -6.59
N VAL A 233 -5.50 1.48 -7.88
CA VAL A 233 -4.94 0.58 -8.91
C VAL A 233 -3.43 0.78 -9.01
N GLY A 234 -2.94 2.03 -8.97
CA GLY A 234 -1.50 2.31 -8.94
C GLY A 234 -0.82 1.69 -7.73
N PHE A 235 -1.38 1.93 -6.54
CA PHE A 235 -0.81 1.45 -5.28
C PHE A 235 -0.80 -0.08 -5.16
N PHE A 236 -1.89 -0.75 -5.57
CA PHE A 236 -1.90 -2.21 -5.62
C PHE A 236 -0.99 -2.78 -6.72
N SER A 237 -0.77 -2.06 -7.82
CA SER A 237 0.22 -2.47 -8.82
C SER A 237 1.64 -2.38 -8.26
N GLU A 238 1.97 -1.37 -7.44
CA GLU A 238 3.25 -1.33 -6.70
C GLU A 238 3.38 -2.51 -5.74
N LEU A 239 2.34 -2.81 -4.94
CA LEU A 239 2.34 -3.96 -4.02
C LEU A 239 2.50 -5.30 -4.75
N LYS A 240 1.97 -5.41 -5.98
CA LYS A 240 2.16 -6.55 -6.90
C LYS A 240 3.55 -6.58 -7.55
N GLN A 241 4.38 -5.54 -7.39
CA GLN A 241 5.66 -5.36 -8.09
C GLN A 241 5.51 -5.18 -9.62
N ASP A 242 4.38 -4.63 -10.07
CA ASP A 242 4.10 -4.29 -11.47
C ASP A 242 4.27 -2.79 -11.69
N ILE A 243 5.54 -2.36 -11.66
CA ILE A 243 5.94 -0.94 -11.70
C ILE A 243 5.43 -0.20 -12.95
N PRO A 244 5.47 -0.78 -14.18
CA PRO A 244 4.93 -0.11 -15.36
C PRO A 244 3.41 0.13 -15.28
N SER A 245 2.65 -0.85 -14.78
CA SER A 245 1.20 -0.69 -14.58
C SER A 245 0.87 0.32 -13.50
N ALA A 246 1.70 0.39 -12.44
CA ALA A 246 1.58 1.39 -11.39
C ALA A 246 1.75 2.82 -11.95
N LEU A 247 2.84 3.05 -12.69
CA LEU A 247 3.11 4.34 -13.32
C LEU A 247 1.97 4.78 -14.24
N LYS A 248 1.48 3.87 -15.09
CA LYS A 248 0.36 4.16 -15.99
C LYS A 248 -0.91 4.55 -15.23
N ALA A 249 -1.24 3.83 -14.15
CA ALA A 249 -2.41 4.14 -13.32
C ALA A 249 -2.28 5.50 -12.61
N TYR A 250 -1.09 5.84 -12.11
CA TYR A 250 -0.85 7.16 -11.50
C TYR A 250 -0.90 8.30 -12.53
N LYS A 251 -0.30 8.13 -13.71
CA LYS A 251 -0.42 9.10 -14.81
C LYS A 251 -1.90 9.31 -15.20
N ASN A 252 -2.68 8.24 -15.32
CA ASN A 252 -4.12 8.33 -15.61
C ASN A 252 -4.91 9.04 -14.49
N ALA A 253 -4.60 8.76 -13.22
CA ALA A 253 -5.22 9.45 -12.09
C ALA A 253 -4.92 10.95 -12.12
N TYR A 254 -3.67 11.31 -12.44
CA TYR A 254 -3.20 12.68 -12.50
C TYR A 254 -3.88 13.46 -13.64
N SER A 255 -3.87 12.91 -14.86
CA SER A 255 -4.54 13.52 -16.01
C SER A 255 -6.03 13.75 -15.74
N TYR A 256 -6.73 12.75 -15.19
CA TYR A 256 -8.14 12.90 -14.84
C TYR A 256 -8.37 13.98 -13.77
N LEU A 257 -7.49 14.07 -12.76
CA LEU A 257 -7.56 15.12 -11.74
C LEU A 257 -7.37 16.51 -12.34
N THR A 258 -6.43 16.69 -13.26
CA THR A 258 -6.12 18.01 -13.82
C THR A 258 -7.06 18.46 -14.93
N GLU A 259 -7.57 17.53 -15.73
CA GLU A 259 -8.32 17.82 -16.96
C GLU A 259 -9.84 17.65 -16.80
N ASN A 260 -10.29 16.67 -16.00
CA ASN A 260 -11.71 16.33 -15.91
C ASN A 260 -12.36 16.76 -14.59
N ALA A 261 -11.60 16.75 -13.49
CA ALA A 261 -12.16 16.99 -12.17
C ALA A 261 -12.37 18.49 -11.88
N ARG A 262 -13.53 18.83 -11.33
CA ARG A 262 -13.86 20.22 -10.97
C ARG A 262 -13.14 20.63 -9.69
N ILE A 263 -12.30 21.65 -9.81
CA ILE A 263 -11.58 22.25 -8.68
C ILE A 263 -12.31 23.53 -8.26
N HIS A 264 -12.73 23.56 -7.00
CA HIS A 264 -13.40 24.68 -6.36
C HIS A 264 -12.61 25.09 -5.11
N ASP A 265 -12.84 26.30 -4.62
CA ASP A 265 -12.15 26.79 -3.41
C ASP A 265 -12.36 25.91 -2.18
N THR A 266 -13.48 25.19 -2.10
CA THR A 266 -13.80 24.27 -1.01
C THR A 266 -13.00 22.95 -1.04
N ASN A 267 -12.57 22.50 -2.22
CA ASN A 267 -11.85 21.22 -2.40
C ASN A 267 -10.41 21.39 -2.89
N ILE A 268 -9.98 22.61 -3.21
CA ILE A 268 -8.68 22.87 -3.86
C ILE A 268 -7.48 22.34 -3.07
N LEU A 269 -7.54 22.38 -1.74
CA LEU A 269 -6.46 21.85 -0.90
C LEU A 269 -6.36 20.32 -1.04
N GLU A 270 -7.48 19.61 -0.97
CA GLU A 270 -7.55 18.17 -1.19
C GLU A 270 -7.06 17.79 -2.59
N MET A 271 -7.49 18.53 -3.61
CA MET A 271 -7.06 18.32 -5.00
C MET A 271 -5.54 18.51 -5.15
N LYS A 272 -4.97 19.57 -4.56
CA LYS A 272 -3.52 19.84 -4.57
C LYS A 272 -2.73 18.76 -3.84
N MET A 273 -3.20 18.33 -2.67
CA MET A 273 -2.51 17.30 -1.88
C MET A 273 -2.46 15.99 -2.65
N VAL A 274 -3.59 15.55 -3.21
CA VAL A 274 -3.63 14.32 -4.02
C VAL A 274 -2.82 14.46 -5.30
N ALA A 275 -2.85 15.62 -5.97
CA ALA A 275 -2.02 15.87 -7.14
C ALA A 275 -0.53 15.77 -6.81
N GLY A 276 -0.10 16.35 -5.68
CA GLY A 276 1.28 16.23 -5.20
C GLY A 276 1.66 14.79 -4.88
N PHE A 277 0.74 13.99 -4.30
CA PHE A 277 0.99 12.58 -4.04
C PHE A 277 1.17 11.77 -5.34
N LEU A 278 0.34 12.04 -6.34
CA LEU A 278 0.45 11.42 -7.66
C LEU A 278 1.75 11.81 -8.37
N THR A 279 2.09 13.10 -8.37
CA THR A 279 3.34 13.61 -8.95
C THR A 279 4.55 13.01 -8.26
N TYR A 280 4.56 12.90 -6.93
CA TYR A 280 5.62 12.21 -6.19
C TYR A 280 5.81 10.77 -6.68
N LYS A 281 4.72 9.99 -6.76
CA LYS A 281 4.78 8.60 -7.22
C LYS A 281 5.24 8.48 -8.67
N ILE A 282 4.75 9.34 -9.55
CA ILE A 282 5.14 9.38 -10.97
C ILE A 282 6.63 9.68 -11.10
N CYS A 283 7.12 10.76 -10.48
CA CYS A 283 8.52 11.15 -10.56
C CYS A 283 9.44 10.09 -9.95
N ARG A 284 9.11 9.56 -8.76
CA ARG A 284 9.89 8.51 -8.11
C ARG A 284 10.05 7.27 -8.99
N ILE A 285 8.94 6.76 -9.52
CA ILE A 285 8.95 5.59 -10.40
C ILE A 285 9.68 5.90 -11.72
N SER A 286 9.50 7.09 -12.29
CA SER A 286 10.23 7.49 -13.49
C SER A 286 11.75 7.54 -13.26
N PHE A 287 12.21 7.98 -12.09
CA PHE A 287 13.64 7.91 -11.75
C PHE A 287 14.11 6.45 -11.59
N GLU A 288 13.34 5.60 -10.93
CA GLU A 288 13.62 4.16 -10.78
C GLU A 288 13.74 3.46 -12.15
N LEU A 289 12.87 3.81 -13.10
CA LEU A 289 12.89 3.32 -14.47
C LEU A 289 13.96 3.99 -15.35
N SER A 290 14.88 4.77 -14.78
CA SER A 290 15.94 5.45 -15.55
C SER A 290 15.40 6.42 -16.61
N GLN A 291 14.27 7.08 -16.31
CA GLN A 291 13.59 8.07 -17.17
C GLN A 291 13.55 9.46 -16.50
N PRO A 292 14.70 10.10 -16.21
CA PRO A 292 14.74 11.35 -15.47
C PRO A 292 14.15 12.54 -16.25
N VAL A 293 14.22 12.53 -17.59
CA VAL A 293 13.62 13.57 -18.44
C VAL A 293 12.09 13.57 -18.31
N GLU A 294 11.47 12.39 -18.28
CA GLU A 294 10.02 12.25 -18.06
C GLU A 294 9.61 12.80 -16.68
N ALA A 295 10.39 12.48 -15.63
CA ALA A 295 10.14 12.99 -14.28
C ALA A 295 10.21 14.52 -14.22
N ILE A 296 11.23 15.13 -14.84
CA ILE A 296 11.42 16.58 -14.89
C ILE A 296 10.29 17.26 -15.67
N ASN A 297 9.96 16.75 -16.86
CA ASN A 297 8.88 17.32 -17.68
C ASN A 297 7.52 17.22 -16.99
N HIS A 298 7.24 16.09 -16.33
CA HIS A 298 6.04 15.92 -15.53
C HIS A 298 5.97 16.94 -14.38
N PHE A 299 7.05 17.11 -13.62
CA PHE A 299 7.08 18.05 -12.50
C PHE A 299 6.96 19.51 -12.94
N ARG A 300 7.61 19.91 -14.03
CA ARG A 300 7.47 21.27 -14.59
C ARG A 300 6.02 21.57 -14.96
N ARG A 301 5.38 20.65 -15.70
CA ARG A 301 3.95 20.77 -16.05
C ARG A 301 3.07 20.82 -14.80
N HIS A 302 3.39 20.05 -13.77
CA HIS A 302 2.70 20.10 -12.49
C HIS A 302 2.81 21.47 -11.83
N ALA A 303 4.03 22.01 -11.74
CA ALA A 303 4.27 23.34 -11.18
C ALA A 303 3.50 24.43 -11.95
N ASP A 304 3.53 24.40 -13.29
CA ASP A 304 2.86 25.38 -14.15
C ASP A 304 1.34 25.36 -13.96
N ILE A 305 0.72 24.16 -13.96
CA ILE A 305 -0.73 24.01 -13.77
C ILE A 305 -1.18 24.55 -12.41
N PHE A 306 -0.42 24.29 -11.35
CA PHE A 306 -0.85 24.64 -10.00
C PHE A 306 -0.36 26.01 -9.53
N LYS A 307 0.59 26.65 -10.21
CA LYS A 307 1.05 28.02 -9.92
C LYS A 307 -0.08 29.05 -9.96
N SER A 308 -1.05 28.88 -10.85
CA SER A 308 -2.22 29.77 -10.98
C SER A 308 -3.39 29.37 -10.05
N LYS A 309 -3.41 28.13 -9.58
CA LYS A 309 -4.50 27.59 -8.75
C LYS A 309 -4.30 27.96 -7.28
N VAL A 310 -4.26 29.25 -6.93
CA VAL A 310 -3.95 29.69 -5.55
C VAL A 310 -5.02 29.23 -4.56
N GLY A 311 -6.30 29.41 -4.91
CA GLY A 311 -7.45 29.20 -4.02
C GLY A 311 -7.82 30.48 -3.27
N PRO A 312 -8.50 30.38 -2.11
CA PRO A 312 -8.93 31.53 -1.34
C PRO A 312 -7.76 32.47 -0.99
N VAL A 313 -7.97 33.77 -1.17
CA VAL A 313 -6.94 34.81 -0.97
C VAL A 313 -6.38 34.77 0.46
N ASP A 314 -7.26 34.58 1.45
CA ASP A 314 -6.88 34.49 2.86
C ASP A 314 -5.97 33.29 3.17
N LEU A 315 -5.91 32.31 2.28
CA LEU A 315 -5.13 31.08 2.41
C LEU A 315 -4.02 31.00 1.36
N ALA A 316 -3.69 32.10 0.69
CA ALA A 316 -2.63 32.16 -0.32
C ALA A 316 -1.25 31.79 0.25
N PHE A 317 -1.01 32.03 1.55
CA PHE A 317 0.20 31.58 2.22
C PHE A 317 0.32 30.05 2.26
N GLU A 318 -0.78 29.31 2.38
CA GLU A 318 -0.77 27.85 2.35
C GLU A 318 -0.43 27.33 0.95
N HIS A 319 -0.91 28.01 -0.09
CA HIS A 319 -0.53 27.66 -1.45
C HIS A 319 0.98 27.78 -1.68
N LYS A 320 1.61 28.85 -1.18
CA LYS A 320 3.06 29.01 -1.23
C LYS A 320 3.80 27.98 -0.39
N ALA A 321 3.24 27.61 0.76
CA ALA A 321 3.76 26.51 1.59
C ALA A 321 3.76 25.18 0.81
N TRP A 322 2.63 24.84 0.18
CA TRP A 322 2.50 23.62 -0.61
C TRP A 322 3.47 23.62 -1.80
N LEU A 323 3.55 24.71 -2.58
CA LEU A 323 4.49 24.81 -3.71
C LEU A 323 5.94 24.63 -3.26
N SER A 324 6.36 25.34 -2.21
CA SER A 324 7.71 25.16 -1.64
C SER A 324 7.97 23.69 -1.31
N LYS A 325 7.01 23.03 -0.66
CA LYS A 325 7.16 21.61 -0.32
C LYS A 325 7.24 20.71 -1.56
N GLN A 326 6.46 20.96 -2.62
CA GLN A 326 6.55 20.20 -3.87
C GLN A 326 7.94 20.31 -4.51
N PHE A 327 8.48 21.54 -4.61
CA PHE A 327 9.83 21.77 -5.13
C PHE A 327 10.91 21.10 -4.27
N GLN A 328 10.79 21.16 -2.95
CA GLN A 328 11.70 20.45 -2.04
C GLN A 328 11.66 18.94 -2.29
N ILE A 329 10.46 18.34 -2.28
CA ILE A 329 10.29 16.89 -2.45
C ILE A 329 10.85 16.41 -3.80
N PHE A 330 10.62 17.17 -4.88
CA PHE A 330 11.18 16.83 -6.18
C PHE A 330 12.71 16.96 -6.19
N GLY A 331 13.25 18.00 -5.54
CA GLY A 331 14.69 18.14 -5.32
C GLY A 331 15.28 16.94 -4.58
N ASP A 332 14.63 16.49 -3.50
CA ASP A 332 15.04 15.33 -2.71
C ASP A 332 15.06 14.06 -3.60
N LEU A 333 14.01 13.82 -4.39
CA LEU A 333 13.94 12.69 -5.33
C LEU A 333 15.04 12.75 -6.39
N PHE A 334 15.27 13.92 -6.97
CA PHE A 334 16.27 14.08 -8.02
C PHE A 334 17.69 13.94 -7.48
N ALA A 335 17.96 14.34 -6.23
CA ALA A 335 19.25 14.16 -5.58
C ALA A 335 19.61 12.69 -5.32
N LEU A 336 18.60 11.82 -5.17
CA LEU A 336 18.78 10.37 -5.03
C LEU A 336 18.96 9.67 -6.39
N CYS A 337 18.78 10.37 -7.51
CA CYS A 337 18.94 9.79 -8.83
C CYS A 337 20.43 9.67 -9.18
N PRO A 338 20.94 8.47 -9.53
CA PRO A 338 22.34 8.28 -9.90
C PRO A 338 22.68 8.86 -11.28
N GLN A 339 21.68 9.22 -12.10
CA GLN A 339 21.88 9.67 -13.47
C GLN A 339 22.09 11.19 -13.52
N ALA A 340 23.30 11.59 -13.89
CA ALA A 340 23.63 12.98 -14.13
C ALA A 340 22.95 13.48 -15.42
N ILE A 341 22.15 14.54 -15.31
CA ILE A 341 21.71 15.33 -16.47
C ILE A 341 22.56 16.59 -16.48
N GLN A 342 23.38 16.80 -17.51
CA GLN A 342 24.36 17.90 -17.56
C GLN A 342 23.74 19.29 -17.37
N THR A 343 22.48 19.49 -17.76
CA THR A 343 21.81 20.81 -17.74
C THR A 343 20.82 20.98 -16.58
N GLN A 344 20.66 19.98 -15.72
CA GLN A 344 19.67 19.99 -14.64
C GLN A 344 20.29 19.43 -13.37
N HIS A 345 20.15 20.15 -12.26
CA HIS A 345 20.59 19.67 -10.96
C HIS A 345 19.53 19.93 -9.87
N PRO A 346 19.52 19.14 -8.78
CA PRO A 346 18.57 19.30 -7.67
C PRO A 346 18.55 20.70 -7.05
N GLY A 347 19.71 21.36 -6.99
CA GLY A 347 19.87 22.72 -6.46
C GLY A 347 18.89 23.76 -7.02
N PHE A 348 18.52 23.71 -8.31
CA PHE A 348 17.53 24.63 -8.87
C PHE A 348 16.15 24.50 -8.19
N TYR A 349 15.74 23.26 -7.87
CA TYR A 349 14.47 22.99 -7.22
C TYR A 349 14.51 23.39 -5.74
N TYR A 350 15.65 23.24 -5.06
CA TYR A 350 15.82 23.77 -3.71
C TYR A 350 15.79 25.30 -3.67
N GLN A 351 16.40 25.96 -4.66
CA GLN A 351 16.33 27.41 -4.79
C GLN A 351 14.89 27.91 -5.01
N GLU A 352 14.15 27.29 -5.93
CA GLU A 352 12.73 27.60 -6.13
C GLU A 352 11.89 27.35 -4.89
N SER A 353 12.15 26.26 -4.15
CA SER A 353 11.50 26.01 -2.86
C SER A 353 11.73 27.15 -1.87
N ALA A 354 12.97 27.62 -1.76
CA ALA A 354 13.33 28.74 -0.88
C ALA A 354 12.60 30.03 -1.29
N TYR A 355 12.53 30.35 -2.57
CA TYR A 355 11.77 31.51 -3.06
C TYR A 355 10.28 31.42 -2.71
N GLN A 356 9.64 30.27 -2.88
CA GLN A 356 8.23 30.10 -2.48
C GLN A 356 8.05 30.22 -0.96
N SER A 357 9.02 29.77 -0.15
CA SER A 357 9.02 29.95 1.31
C SER A 357 9.17 31.41 1.73
N MET A 358 10.00 32.20 1.03
CA MET A 358 10.09 33.65 1.25
C MET A 358 8.78 34.37 0.90
N ALA A 359 8.17 34.03 -0.25
CA ALA A 359 6.87 34.58 -0.65
C ALA A 359 5.76 34.22 0.35
N ARG A 360 5.76 32.98 0.87
CA ARG A 360 4.86 32.56 1.96
C ARG A 360 4.97 33.47 3.17
N LYS A 361 6.19 33.78 3.62
CA LYS A 361 6.44 34.64 4.79
C LYS A 361 5.83 36.03 4.56
N GLN A 362 6.05 36.63 3.40
CA GLN A 362 5.51 37.95 3.05
C GLN A 362 3.98 37.96 3.05
N ILE A 363 3.34 36.96 2.43
CA ILE A 363 1.88 36.85 2.39
C ILE A 363 1.30 36.63 3.80
N ALA A 364 1.92 35.74 4.59
CA ALA A 364 1.49 35.49 5.96
C ALA A 364 1.56 36.75 6.82
N GLN A 365 2.64 37.53 6.72
CA GLN A 365 2.78 38.80 7.45
C GLN A 365 1.67 39.79 7.09
N THR A 366 1.36 39.94 5.81
CA THR A 366 0.27 40.82 5.36
C THR A 366 -1.10 40.32 5.82
N THR A 367 -1.32 39.01 5.84
CA THR A 367 -2.59 38.40 6.27
C THR A 367 -2.78 38.57 7.77
N CYS A 368 -1.77 38.27 8.60
CA CYS A 368 -1.85 38.39 10.06
C CYS A 368 -2.08 39.84 10.52
N ARG A 369 -1.58 40.85 9.79
CA ARG A 369 -1.84 42.26 10.09
C ARG A 369 -3.31 42.67 9.95
N ARG A 370 -4.13 41.87 9.28
CA ARG A 370 -5.56 42.13 9.02
C ARG A 370 -6.49 41.38 9.98
N VAL A 371 -5.96 40.55 10.88
CA VAL A 371 -6.75 39.69 11.77
C VAL A 371 -6.73 40.30 13.17
N GLU A 372 -7.90 40.68 13.69
CA GLU A 372 -8.08 40.99 15.10
C GLU A 372 -8.04 39.70 15.93
N GLN A 373 -7.46 39.76 17.14
CA GLN A 373 -7.40 38.60 18.03
C GLN A 373 -8.82 38.13 18.36
N THR A 374 -9.15 36.92 17.95
CA THR A 374 -10.36 36.22 18.35
C THR A 374 -10.00 35.14 19.37
N ASP A 375 -10.85 34.97 20.39
CA ASP A 375 -10.79 33.83 21.32
C ASP A 375 -11.13 32.55 20.53
N PHE A 376 -10.09 31.89 20.00
CA PHE A 376 -10.22 30.63 19.28
C PHE A 376 -9.41 29.54 19.96
N ASP A 377 -10.01 28.37 20.14
CA ASP A 377 -9.32 27.19 20.66
C ASP A 377 -8.42 26.56 19.57
N PRO A 378 -7.08 26.55 19.75
CA PRO A 378 -6.15 25.91 18.81
C PRO A 378 -6.37 24.40 18.67
N SER A 379 -7.04 23.75 19.63
CA SER A 379 -7.27 22.30 19.64
C SER A 379 -8.16 21.85 18.47
N GLU A 380 -9.08 22.70 17.99
CA GLU A 380 -9.95 22.37 16.85
C GLU A 380 -9.20 22.17 15.55
N PHE A 381 -8.04 22.81 15.42
CA PHE A 381 -7.17 22.68 14.27
C PHE A 381 -6.34 21.39 14.31
N LEU A 382 -6.12 20.79 15.48
CA LEU A 382 -5.30 19.58 15.63
C LEU A 382 -6.07 18.26 15.42
N LYS A 383 -7.38 18.33 15.15
CA LYS A 383 -8.21 17.13 14.96
C LYS A 383 -7.79 16.35 13.70
N PRO A 384 -7.63 15.02 13.80
CA PRO A 384 -7.30 14.19 12.64
C PRO A 384 -8.42 14.27 11.59
N THR A 385 -8.03 14.34 10.32
CA THR A 385 -8.99 14.35 9.20
C THR A 385 -9.21 12.96 8.65
N GLU A 386 -10.44 12.67 8.19
CA GLU A 386 -10.75 11.39 7.54
C GLU A 386 -10.04 11.27 6.18
N PHE A 387 -9.91 12.39 5.44
CA PHE A 387 -9.25 12.45 4.14
C PHE A 387 -8.08 13.45 4.13
N TYR A 388 -7.12 13.19 3.24
CA TYR A 388 -5.97 14.07 3.03
C TYR A 388 -6.39 15.41 2.42
N GLY A 389 -5.81 16.51 2.93
CA GLY A 389 -6.09 17.86 2.42
C GLY A 389 -7.48 18.40 2.76
N GLN A 390 -8.22 17.73 3.64
CA GLN A 390 -9.39 18.33 4.28
C GLN A 390 -8.98 19.29 5.39
N ARG A 391 -9.87 20.24 5.68
CA ARG A 391 -9.69 21.21 6.77
C ARG A 391 -10.54 20.76 7.96
N PRO A 392 -9.96 20.56 9.16
CA PRO A 392 -10.71 20.21 10.37
C PRO A 392 -11.93 21.11 10.62
N TRP A 393 -11.78 22.41 10.37
CA TRP A 393 -12.83 23.43 10.57
C TRP A 393 -13.85 23.55 9.41
N ARG A 394 -13.75 22.72 8.34
CA ARG A 394 -14.71 22.73 7.20
C ARG A 394 -15.18 21.34 6.77
N GLN A 395 -15.08 20.31 7.60
CA GLN A 395 -15.35 18.91 7.24
C GLN A 395 -16.79 18.63 6.73
N HIS A 396 -17.77 19.51 6.97
CA HIS A 396 -19.17 19.31 6.57
C HIS A 396 -19.67 20.20 5.41
N HIS A 397 -18.87 21.14 4.93
CA HIS A 397 -19.25 22.08 3.86
C HIS A 397 -18.99 21.55 2.44
N GLN A 398 -18.59 20.28 2.29
CA GLN A 398 -18.51 19.59 0.99
C GLN A 398 -19.86 19.00 0.54
N LYS A 399 -20.95 19.19 1.32
CA LYS A 399 -22.29 19.05 0.76
C LYS A 399 -22.43 20.16 -0.27
N ILE A 400 -22.37 19.78 -1.55
CA ILE A 400 -22.81 20.63 -2.65
C ILE A 400 -24.13 21.23 -2.20
N VAL A 401 -24.12 22.55 -2.02
CA VAL A 401 -25.34 23.33 -1.91
C VAL A 401 -26.03 23.14 -3.25
N THR A 402 -26.91 22.15 -3.33
CA THR A 402 -27.92 22.06 -4.37
C THR A 402 -28.87 23.21 -4.10
N LEU A 403 -28.48 24.42 -4.51
CA LEU A 403 -29.45 25.47 -4.76
C LEU A 403 -29.99 25.21 -6.16
N LEU A 404 -31.33 25.19 -6.21
CA LEU A 404 -32.20 25.03 -7.36
C LEU A 404 -31.73 25.77 -8.61
#